data_AF-A0A352WBW1-F1
#
_entry.id   AF-A0A352WBW1-F1
#
_cell.length_a   1.000
_cell.length_b   1.000
_cell.length_c   1.000
_cell.angle_alpha   90.00
_cell.angle_beta   90.00
_cell.angle_gamma   90.00
#
_symmetry.space_group_name_H-M   'P 1'
#
loop_
_entity.id
_entity.type
_entity.pdbx_description
1 polymer ?
#
loop_
_entity_poly.entity_id
_entity_poly.type
_entity_poly.pdbx_seq_one_letter_code
_entity_poly.pdbx_strand_id
1 'polypeptide(L)'
;MPEYRIDPQNRTLTSIPGILERQLSAEAVKIIREGVLDYILVDSTSSAWTIQLVLEEEAAPATLDELAAAIRECLTGISAITFWPCYRGEKIPLERRVALVWDQCVKCLMQDLPGALGWIGEQHWVCDGMTIKLDVSGELGANWLNTRGFPERLADLLSKSVGTDVVVSLQPVNPPEDIGKMIAQQIMDDIQSSQIGNAKNGAGAHANGKKGKAPEAGTVILGRKISGEPMKLQDVIDEEKQVIVSGEVFSKDVRDLRTGRKLITFEITDGTDSIAAKVFEEPKRPINDAFAVGDFLICRGSAQFDRFTNELTLMPNDIMRGQMEKEERVDVSPEKRVELHLHTQMSAMDALCDVKQVVSQAAAWGQPAIAITDHGVVQSFPDAYDAGKKHGIKIIFGMEGYMVDDQSMIVSGEADGLFQEQEFVAFDLETTGLSYMTDEIIEIGAVRIKDGAIKDYF
;
A
#
# COMPACT_ATOMS: atom_id res chain seq x y z
N MET A 1 12.62 20.34 -26.55
CA MET A 1 13.21 21.65 -26.20
C MET A 1 14.60 21.72 -26.85
N PRO A 2 15.21 22.89 -27.17
CA PRO A 2 16.38 22.92 -28.04
C PRO A 2 17.64 22.56 -27.24
N GLU A 3 17.72 21.28 -26.88
CA GLU A 3 18.99 20.61 -26.67
C GLU A 3 19.64 20.46 -28.05
N TYR A 4 20.81 21.05 -28.22
CA TYR A 4 21.64 20.74 -29.38
C TYR A 4 22.86 19.97 -28.94
N ARG A 5 23.16 18.92 -29.72
CA ARG A 5 24.30 18.05 -29.51
C ARG A 5 25.51 18.66 -30.22
N ILE A 6 26.59 18.83 -29.46
CA ILE A 6 27.92 19.17 -29.99
C ILE A 6 28.73 17.89 -30.06
N ASP A 7 29.18 17.53 -31.26
CA ASP A 7 30.19 16.49 -31.45
C ASP A 7 31.57 17.16 -31.58
N PRO A 8 32.40 17.15 -30.52
CA PRO A 8 33.66 17.89 -30.51
C PRO A 8 34.66 17.30 -31.50
N GLN A 9 35.29 18.16 -32.31
CA GLN A 9 36.36 17.76 -33.23
C GLN A 9 37.61 17.29 -32.47
N ASN A 10 37.89 17.89 -31.31
CA ASN A 10 38.91 17.44 -30.39
C ASN A 10 38.24 16.73 -29.20
N ARG A 11 38.40 15.41 -29.13
CA ARG A 11 37.73 14.54 -28.15
C ARG A 11 38.48 14.42 -26.83
N THR A 12 39.34 15.37 -26.49
CA THR A 12 40.14 15.33 -25.25
C THR A 12 39.79 16.51 -24.36
N LEU A 13 39.72 16.29 -23.04
CA LEU A 13 39.51 17.38 -22.07
C LEU A 13 40.69 18.36 -22.04
N THR A 14 41.89 17.93 -22.46
CA THR A 14 43.08 18.80 -22.56
C THR A 14 42.90 19.99 -23.49
N SER A 15 41.91 19.98 -24.39
CA SER A 15 41.64 21.10 -25.29
C SER A 15 40.97 22.30 -24.62
N ILE A 16 40.51 22.16 -23.38
CA ILE A 16 39.91 23.25 -22.61
C ILE A 16 41.03 24.18 -22.12
N PRO A 17 41.07 25.46 -22.55
CA PRO A 17 42.16 26.37 -22.18
C PRO A 17 42.25 26.56 -20.66
N GLY A 18 43.46 26.44 -20.11
CA GLY A 18 43.73 26.65 -18.68
C GLY A 18 43.29 25.52 -17.75
N ILE A 19 42.75 24.41 -18.25
CA ILE A 19 42.23 23.33 -17.39
C ILE A 19 43.34 22.63 -16.59
N LEU A 20 44.51 22.40 -17.20
CA LEU A 20 45.67 21.77 -16.54
C LEU A 20 46.46 22.73 -15.63
N GLU A 21 46.11 24.02 -15.64
CA GLU A 21 46.72 25.03 -14.76
C GLU A 21 45.96 25.15 -13.43
N ARG A 22 44.82 24.45 -13.28
CA ARG A 22 44.03 24.39 -12.06
C ARG A 22 44.65 23.45 -11.04
N GLN A 23 44.40 23.71 -9.76
CA GLN A 23 44.72 22.76 -8.70
C GLN A 23 43.72 21.61 -8.76
N LEU A 24 44.17 20.46 -9.24
CA LEU A 24 43.36 19.27 -9.45
C LEU A 24 43.98 18.06 -8.77
N SER A 25 43.14 17.13 -8.32
CA SER A 25 43.54 15.82 -7.84
C SER A 25 44.28 15.01 -8.91
N ALA A 26 45.11 14.06 -8.48
CA ALA A 26 45.85 13.20 -9.42
C ALA A 26 44.90 12.39 -10.32
N GLU A 27 43.74 12.01 -9.80
CA GLU A 27 42.68 11.31 -10.53
C GLU A 27 42.03 12.23 -11.58
N ALA A 28 41.68 13.48 -11.22
CA ALA A 28 41.15 14.46 -12.16
C ALA A 28 42.14 14.75 -13.31
N VAL A 29 43.43 14.89 -13.00
CA VAL A 29 44.48 15.07 -14.02
C VAL A 29 44.59 13.85 -14.94
N LYS A 30 44.45 12.64 -14.40
CA LYS A 30 44.44 11.40 -15.18
C LYS A 30 43.24 11.38 -16.14
N ILE A 31 42.03 11.67 -15.64
CA ILE A 31 40.81 11.74 -16.43
C ILE A 31 40.90 12.80 -17.54
N ILE A 32 41.50 13.96 -17.28
CA ILE A 32 41.69 15.00 -18.31
C ILE A 32 42.57 14.50 -19.48
N ARG A 33 43.57 13.66 -19.17
CA ARG A 33 44.52 13.15 -20.15
C ARG A 33 44.02 11.93 -20.91
N GLU A 34 43.30 11.05 -20.23
CA GLU A 34 42.94 9.72 -20.74
C GLU A 34 41.45 9.61 -21.13
N GLY A 35 40.59 10.45 -20.55
CA GLY A 35 39.16 10.47 -20.84
C GLY A 35 38.85 11.01 -22.23
N VAL A 36 37.88 10.37 -22.89
CA VAL A 36 37.48 10.74 -24.26
C VAL A 36 36.10 11.37 -24.25
N LEU A 37 36.00 12.62 -24.72
CA LEU A 37 34.74 13.32 -24.93
C LEU A 37 34.00 12.73 -26.14
N ASP A 38 32.80 12.21 -25.94
CA ASP A 38 31.99 11.68 -27.04
C ASP A 38 31.10 12.75 -27.66
N TYR A 39 30.24 13.36 -26.84
CA TYR A 39 29.39 14.50 -27.22
C TYR A 39 29.06 15.37 -26.00
N ILE A 40 28.58 16.58 -26.26
CA ILE A 40 28.08 17.50 -25.24
C ILE A 40 26.64 17.87 -25.60
N LEU A 41 25.72 17.69 -24.67
CA LEU A 41 24.36 18.21 -24.78
C LEU A 41 24.31 19.59 -24.13
N VAL A 42 23.79 20.57 -24.85
CA VAL A 42 23.65 21.94 -24.34
C VAL A 42 22.19 22.30 -24.22
N ASP A 43 21.76 22.56 -23.00
CA ASP A 43 20.48 23.21 -22.74
C ASP A 43 20.66 24.73 -22.85
N SER A 44 20.17 25.29 -23.95
CA SER A 44 20.24 26.73 -24.23
C SER A 44 19.34 27.60 -23.35
N THR A 45 18.36 26.99 -22.66
CA THR A 45 17.43 27.70 -21.78
C THR A 45 18.04 27.89 -20.41
N SER A 46 18.61 26.82 -19.85
CA SER A 46 19.28 26.87 -18.54
C SER A 46 20.76 27.24 -18.63
N SER A 47 21.37 27.24 -19.83
CA SER A 47 22.82 27.35 -20.04
C SER A 47 23.63 26.23 -19.36
N ALA A 48 23.01 25.04 -19.21
CA ALA A 48 23.62 23.86 -18.60
C ALA A 48 24.17 22.90 -19.65
N TRP A 49 25.29 22.26 -19.35
CA TRP A 49 25.95 21.31 -20.25
C TRP A 49 26.00 19.92 -19.62
N THR A 50 25.63 18.90 -20.41
CA THR A 50 25.85 17.49 -20.06
C THR A 50 26.96 16.95 -20.95
N ILE A 51 28.08 16.57 -20.35
CA ILE A 51 29.28 16.10 -21.07
C ILE A 51 29.33 14.58 -21.00
N GLN A 52 29.24 13.91 -22.16
CA GLN A 52 29.45 12.47 -22.27
C GLN A 52 30.95 12.16 -22.27
N LEU A 53 31.43 11.47 -21.24
CA LEU A 53 32.85 11.19 -21.04
C LEU A 53 33.11 9.68 -21.00
N VAL A 54 33.83 9.16 -21.99
CA VAL A 54 34.22 7.75 -22.05
C VAL A 54 35.45 7.51 -21.19
N LEU A 55 35.38 6.52 -20.29
CA LEU A 55 36.42 6.16 -19.34
C LEU A 55 36.69 4.65 -19.37
N GLU A 56 37.96 4.25 -19.21
CA GLU A 56 38.36 2.84 -19.04
C GLU A 56 38.40 2.39 -17.57
N GLU A 57 38.44 3.35 -16.64
CA GLU A 57 38.52 3.13 -15.20
C GLU A 57 37.39 3.90 -14.49
N GLU A 58 37.06 3.47 -13.28
CA GLU A 58 36.07 4.13 -12.44
C GLU A 58 36.56 5.53 -12.06
N ALA A 59 35.67 6.52 -12.16
CA ALA A 59 35.92 7.86 -11.66
C ALA A 59 35.10 8.08 -10.39
N ALA A 60 35.73 8.54 -9.32
CA ALA A 60 35.01 8.92 -8.12
C ALA A 60 34.04 10.08 -8.42
N PRO A 61 32.81 10.09 -7.87
CA PRO A 61 31.86 11.18 -8.07
C PRO A 61 32.43 12.56 -7.71
N ALA A 62 33.17 12.65 -6.60
CA ALA A 62 33.85 13.87 -6.17
C ALA A 62 34.86 14.39 -7.21
N THR A 63 35.50 13.50 -7.97
CA THR A 63 36.43 13.86 -9.05
C THR A 63 35.70 14.42 -10.25
N LEU A 64 34.50 13.91 -10.58
CA LEU A 64 33.68 14.47 -11.65
C LEU A 64 33.13 15.86 -11.25
N ASP A 65 32.77 16.06 -10.00
CA ASP A 65 32.35 17.36 -9.47
C ASP A 65 33.50 18.38 -9.48
N GLU A 66 34.69 17.95 -9.06
CA GLU A 66 35.93 18.73 -9.15
C GLU A 66 36.21 19.18 -10.59
N LEU A 67 36.11 18.25 -11.55
CA LEU A 67 36.28 18.56 -12.97
C LEU A 67 35.20 19.53 -13.48
N ALA A 68 33.95 19.37 -13.05
CA ALA A 68 32.86 20.23 -13.47
C ALA A 68 33.08 21.67 -12.98
N ALA A 69 33.51 21.84 -11.72
CA ALA A 69 33.90 23.14 -11.17
C ALA A 69 35.07 23.76 -11.94
N ALA A 70 36.13 22.98 -12.20
CA ALA A 70 37.32 23.46 -12.91
C ALA A 70 37.00 23.90 -14.35
N ILE A 71 36.13 23.19 -15.06
CA ILE A 71 35.72 23.58 -16.42
C ILE A 71 34.87 24.86 -16.38
N ARG A 72 33.97 25.01 -15.40
CA ARG A 72 33.17 26.24 -15.23
C ARG A 72 34.03 27.47 -14.95
N GLU A 73 35.16 27.31 -14.26
CA GLU A 73 36.11 28.41 -14.06
C GLU A 73 36.90 28.77 -15.33
N CYS A 74 37.04 27.82 -16.26
CA CYS A 74 37.73 28.03 -17.53
C CYS A 74 36.82 28.58 -18.63
N LEU A 75 35.51 28.29 -18.56
CA LEU A 75 34.52 28.65 -19.57
C LEU A 75 33.45 29.57 -18.98
N THR A 76 33.33 30.79 -19.51
CA THR A 76 32.31 31.76 -19.08
C THR A 76 30.95 31.47 -19.71
N GLY A 77 29.86 31.67 -18.96
CA GLY A 77 28.49 31.59 -19.48
C GLY A 77 27.81 30.22 -19.35
N ILE A 78 28.41 29.30 -18.59
CA ILE A 78 27.83 27.98 -18.29
C ILE A 78 27.33 27.99 -16.85
N SER A 79 26.04 27.68 -16.65
CA SER A 79 25.38 27.71 -15.34
C SER A 79 25.63 26.42 -14.53
N ALA A 80 25.77 25.29 -15.22
CA ALA A 80 26.02 23.98 -14.64
C ALA A 80 26.71 23.05 -15.65
N ILE A 81 27.57 22.16 -15.15
CA ILE A 81 28.19 21.09 -15.93
C ILE A 81 27.91 19.79 -15.21
N THR A 82 27.36 18.82 -15.94
CA THR A 82 27.11 17.47 -15.45
C THR A 82 27.89 16.49 -16.33
N PHE A 83 28.66 15.60 -15.71
CA PHE A 83 29.29 14.50 -16.44
C PHE A 83 28.37 13.30 -16.52
N TRP A 84 28.26 12.74 -17.72
CA TRP A 84 27.66 11.45 -17.98
C TRP A 84 28.78 10.48 -18.37
N PRO A 85 29.32 9.72 -17.41
CA PRO A 85 30.41 8.80 -17.68
C PRO A 85 29.92 7.60 -18.51
N CYS A 86 30.75 7.18 -19.46
CA CYS A 86 30.56 5.96 -20.23
C CYS A 86 31.73 5.00 -19.99
N TYR A 87 31.49 3.94 -19.23
CA TYR A 87 32.55 3.01 -18.85
C TYR A 87 32.72 1.91 -19.90
N ARG A 88 33.81 1.96 -20.68
CA ARG A 88 34.12 0.98 -21.72
C ARG A 88 35.31 0.11 -21.33
N GLY A 89 35.17 -1.20 -21.45
CA GLY A 89 36.24 -2.18 -21.26
C GLY A 89 35.92 -3.30 -20.29
N GLU A 90 36.71 -4.39 -20.35
CA GLU A 90 36.54 -5.58 -19.51
C GLU A 90 37.04 -5.40 -18.06
N LYS A 91 37.69 -4.27 -17.76
CA LYS A 91 38.28 -3.99 -16.44
C LYS A 91 37.24 -3.78 -15.33
N ILE A 92 36.05 -3.29 -15.69
CA ILE A 92 34.95 -3.03 -14.74
C ILE A 92 33.80 -3.99 -15.05
N PRO A 93 33.38 -4.84 -14.09
CA PRO A 93 32.23 -5.72 -14.26
C PRO A 93 30.98 -4.93 -14.68
N LEU A 94 30.13 -5.53 -15.53
CA LEU A 94 28.91 -4.88 -16.03
C LEU A 94 28.01 -4.37 -14.89
N GLU A 95 27.82 -5.17 -13.86
CA GLU A 95 27.07 -4.80 -12.66
C GLU A 95 27.60 -3.51 -12.03
N ARG A 96 28.92 -3.39 -11.84
CA ARG A 96 29.53 -2.17 -11.31
C ARG A 96 29.34 -0.98 -12.26
N ARG A 97 29.44 -1.18 -13.57
CA ARG A 97 29.20 -0.13 -14.57
C ARG A 97 27.76 0.37 -14.54
N VAL A 98 26.79 -0.53 -14.41
CA VAL A 98 25.36 -0.19 -14.29
C VAL A 98 25.11 0.60 -12.99
N ALA A 99 25.66 0.17 -11.87
CA ALA A 99 25.52 0.86 -10.58
C ALA A 99 26.01 2.31 -10.63
N LEU A 100 27.10 2.59 -11.35
CA LEU A 100 27.67 3.94 -11.46
C LEU A 100 26.82 4.92 -12.30
N VAL A 101 25.97 4.42 -13.20
CA VAL A 101 25.17 5.24 -14.12
C VAL A 101 23.66 5.15 -13.86
N TRP A 102 23.27 4.29 -12.91
CA TRP A 102 21.88 3.95 -12.62
C TRP A 102 21.02 5.17 -12.30
N ASP A 103 21.43 5.95 -11.29
CA ASP A 103 20.66 7.10 -10.82
C ASP A 103 20.45 8.15 -11.92
N GLN A 104 21.46 8.36 -12.76
CA GLN A 104 21.37 9.30 -13.88
C GLN A 104 20.40 8.79 -14.96
N CYS A 105 20.48 7.51 -15.32
CA CYS A 105 19.58 6.89 -16.30
C CYS A 105 18.13 6.91 -15.81
N VAL A 106 17.90 6.59 -14.54
CA VAL A 106 16.58 6.60 -13.91
C VAL A 106 16.01 8.02 -13.84
N LYS A 107 16.80 9.00 -13.38
CA LYS A 107 16.39 10.43 -13.37
C LYS A 107 16.02 10.94 -14.76
N CYS A 108 16.77 10.55 -15.80
CA CYS A 108 16.48 10.92 -17.18
C CYS A 108 15.12 10.38 -17.63
N LEU A 109 14.81 9.10 -17.35
CA LEU A 109 13.51 8.52 -17.68
C LEU A 109 12.35 9.13 -16.90
N MET A 110 12.58 9.57 -15.67
CA MET A 110 11.56 10.18 -14.83
C MET A 110 11.06 11.52 -15.39
N GLN A 111 11.88 12.24 -16.17
CA GLN A 111 11.43 13.47 -16.84
C GLN A 111 10.36 13.17 -17.91
N ASP A 112 10.50 12.05 -18.63
CA ASP A 112 9.58 11.63 -19.69
C ASP A 112 8.40 10.79 -19.19
N LEU A 113 8.59 10.07 -18.07
CA LEU A 113 7.62 9.17 -17.45
C LEU A 113 7.54 9.39 -15.92
N PRO A 114 7.00 10.53 -15.45
CA PRO A 114 6.97 10.87 -14.02
C PRO A 114 6.27 9.81 -13.15
N GLY A 115 5.22 9.18 -13.68
CA GLY A 115 4.46 8.13 -12.99
C GLY A 115 5.19 6.79 -12.83
N ALA A 116 6.37 6.61 -13.43
CA ALA A 116 7.15 5.38 -13.24
C ALA A 116 7.72 5.26 -11.82
N LEU A 117 7.98 6.39 -11.15
CA LEU A 117 8.61 6.44 -9.83
C LEU A 117 7.81 5.69 -8.75
N GLY A 118 6.48 5.78 -8.81
CA GLY A 118 5.59 5.09 -7.88
C GLY A 118 5.59 3.56 -7.99
N TRP A 119 6.13 3.01 -9.09
CA TRP A 119 6.16 1.57 -9.34
C TRP A 119 7.53 0.93 -9.09
N ILE A 120 8.60 1.73 -9.00
CA ILE A 120 9.98 1.22 -8.95
C ILE A 120 10.55 1.22 -7.52
N GLY A 121 9.90 1.89 -6.55
CA GLY A 121 10.16 1.76 -5.10
C GLY A 121 11.62 1.88 -4.64
N GLU A 122 11.90 1.46 -3.39
CA GLU A 122 13.27 1.32 -2.84
C GLU A 122 14.00 0.09 -3.46
N GLN A 123 14.34 0.25 -4.74
CA GLN A 123 15.49 -0.27 -5.49
C GLN A 123 16.11 -1.61 -5.05
N HIS A 124 15.69 -2.71 -5.67
CA HIS A 124 16.53 -3.89 -5.84
C HIS A 124 16.59 -4.26 -7.33
N TRP A 125 17.78 -4.14 -7.93
CA TRP A 125 18.05 -4.70 -9.25
C TRP A 125 19.25 -5.64 -9.18
N VAL A 126 19.25 -6.67 -10.01
CA VAL A 126 20.32 -7.68 -10.07
C VAL A 126 20.79 -7.83 -11.52
N CYS A 127 22.11 -7.89 -11.69
CA CYS A 127 22.72 -8.19 -12.99
C CYS A 127 22.86 -9.71 -13.16
N ASP A 128 22.14 -10.29 -14.12
CA ASP A 128 22.25 -11.70 -14.52
C ASP A 128 22.71 -11.77 -15.99
N GLY A 129 24.03 -11.95 -16.19
CA GLY A 129 24.63 -11.89 -17.52
C GLY A 129 24.48 -10.50 -18.14
N MET A 130 23.75 -10.39 -19.24
CA MET A 130 23.41 -9.11 -19.92
C MET A 130 22.00 -8.59 -19.54
N THR A 131 21.33 -9.25 -18.60
CA THR A 131 19.97 -8.91 -18.18
C THR A 131 19.98 -8.23 -16.82
N ILE A 132 19.42 -7.02 -16.76
CA ILE A 132 19.17 -6.28 -15.54
C ILE A 132 17.75 -6.59 -15.09
N LYS A 133 17.62 -7.38 -14.01
CA LYS A 133 16.34 -7.71 -13.39
C LYS A 133 16.00 -6.61 -12.40
N LEU A 134 14.90 -5.90 -12.62
CA LEU A 134 14.46 -4.77 -11.81
C LEU A 134 13.18 -5.14 -11.07
N ASP A 135 13.21 -5.06 -9.74
CA ASP A 135 12.04 -5.27 -8.92
C ASP A 135 11.04 -4.11 -9.07
N VAL A 136 9.75 -4.44 -9.20
CA VAL A 136 8.65 -3.48 -9.38
C VAL A 136 7.44 -3.85 -8.53
N SER A 137 6.72 -2.84 -8.03
CA SER A 137 5.58 -3.01 -7.12
C SER A 137 4.39 -3.71 -7.78
N GLY A 138 4.27 -5.02 -7.53
CA GLY A 138 3.16 -5.87 -7.95
C GLY A 138 3.01 -6.07 -9.46
N GLU A 139 2.09 -6.97 -9.85
CA GLU A 139 1.82 -7.28 -11.26
C GLU A 139 1.22 -6.09 -12.03
N LEU A 140 0.45 -5.23 -11.35
CA LEU A 140 -0.14 -4.04 -11.95
C LEU A 140 0.94 -3.02 -12.34
N GLY A 141 1.95 -2.80 -11.50
CA GLY A 141 3.07 -1.92 -11.79
C GLY A 141 3.92 -2.42 -12.96
N ALA A 142 4.23 -3.72 -12.97
CA ALA A 142 4.93 -4.35 -14.09
C ALA A 142 4.18 -4.17 -15.43
N ASN A 143 2.87 -4.43 -15.45
CA ASN A 143 2.05 -4.25 -16.65
C ASN A 143 1.96 -2.79 -17.10
N TRP A 144 1.83 -1.85 -16.17
CA TRP A 144 1.80 -0.43 -16.47
C TRP A 144 3.10 0.05 -17.11
N LEU A 145 4.26 -0.35 -16.56
CA LEU A 145 5.58 0.00 -17.08
C LEU A 145 5.85 -0.61 -18.46
N ASN A 146 5.50 -1.88 -18.65
CA ASN A 146 5.61 -2.56 -19.95
C ASN A 146 4.78 -1.87 -21.05
N THR A 147 3.54 -1.48 -20.74
CA THR A 147 2.65 -0.83 -21.72
C THR A 147 3.19 0.53 -22.20
N ARG A 148 4.06 1.16 -21.42
CA ARG A 148 4.70 2.45 -21.75
C ARG A 148 6.12 2.32 -22.30
N GLY A 149 6.60 1.09 -22.51
CA GLY A 149 7.93 0.81 -23.05
C GLY A 149 9.07 1.24 -22.11
N PHE A 150 8.83 1.20 -20.80
CA PHE A 150 9.84 1.60 -19.81
C PHE A 150 11.10 0.71 -19.85
N PRO A 151 11.00 -0.64 -19.88
CA PRO A 151 12.17 -1.51 -19.91
C PRO A 151 13.06 -1.27 -21.12
N GLU A 152 12.47 -1.06 -22.30
CA GLU A 152 13.21 -0.83 -23.55
C GLU A 152 13.95 0.51 -23.52
N ARG A 153 13.33 1.55 -22.97
CA ARG A 153 13.97 2.86 -22.82
C ARG A 153 15.09 2.85 -21.79
N LEU A 154 14.90 2.15 -20.66
CA LEU A 154 15.95 1.97 -19.66
C LEU A 154 17.11 1.13 -20.21
N ALA A 155 16.80 0.06 -20.94
CA ALA A 155 17.81 -0.76 -21.62
C ALA A 155 18.63 0.06 -22.62
N ASP A 156 18.00 0.92 -23.42
CA ASP A 156 18.69 1.79 -24.37
C ASP A 156 19.62 2.81 -23.68
N LEU A 157 19.15 3.46 -22.62
CA LEU A 157 19.96 4.41 -21.84
C LEU A 157 21.14 3.72 -21.15
N LEU A 158 20.88 2.58 -20.50
CA LEU A 158 21.94 1.80 -19.85
C LEU A 158 22.95 1.30 -20.87
N SER A 159 22.51 0.77 -22.02
CA SER A 159 23.41 0.24 -23.05
C SER A 159 24.36 1.32 -23.60
N LYS A 160 23.84 2.53 -23.81
CA LYS A 160 24.64 3.69 -24.21
C LYS A 160 25.64 4.12 -23.14
N SER A 161 25.22 4.04 -21.88
CA SER A 161 26.03 4.47 -20.72
C SER A 161 27.12 3.46 -20.36
N VAL A 162 26.83 2.17 -20.42
CA VAL A 162 27.82 1.13 -20.10
C VAL A 162 28.58 0.64 -21.33
N GLY A 163 28.24 1.08 -22.54
CA GLY A 163 28.92 0.71 -23.77
C GLY A 163 28.82 -0.79 -24.10
N THR A 164 27.75 -1.45 -23.66
CA THR A 164 27.45 -2.87 -23.91
C THR A 164 25.94 -3.04 -23.93
N ASP A 165 25.41 -3.80 -24.87
CA ASP A 165 23.96 -4.02 -24.98
C ASP A 165 23.44 -4.77 -23.75
N VAL A 166 22.49 -4.17 -23.04
CA VAL A 166 21.79 -4.75 -21.89
C VAL A 166 20.30 -4.88 -22.16
N VAL A 167 19.67 -5.84 -21.49
CA VAL A 167 18.22 -6.04 -21.52
C VAL A 167 17.68 -5.79 -20.12
N VAL A 168 16.58 -5.04 -20.00
CA VAL A 168 15.90 -4.86 -18.71
C VAL A 168 14.70 -5.79 -18.65
N SER A 169 14.57 -6.52 -17.54
CA SER A 169 13.43 -7.38 -17.23
C SER A 169 12.81 -6.94 -15.92
N LEU A 170 11.49 -6.71 -15.91
CA LEU A 170 10.76 -6.36 -14.70
C LEU A 170 10.39 -7.61 -13.91
N GLN A 171 10.66 -7.59 -12.61
CA GLN A 171 10.29 -8.62 -11.66
C GLN A 171 9.19 -8.05 -10.75
N PRO A 172 7.91 -8.45 -10.93
CA PRO A 172 6.87 -8.01 -10.01
C PRO A 172 7.16 -8.58 -8.62
N VAL A 173 7.51 -7.69 -7.71
CA VAL A 173 7.63 -7.96 -6.29
C VAL A 173 6.39 -7.38 -5.66
N ASN A 174 5.56 -8.24 -5.09
CA ASN A 174 4.55 -7.73 -4.18
C ASN A 174 5.32 -7.11 -3.02
N PRO A 175 5.16 -5.80 -2.73
CA PRO A 175 5.73 -5.26 -1.52
C PRO A 175 5.24 -6.16 -0.37
N PRO A 176 6.07 -6.42 0.65
CA PRO A 176 5.53 -6.86 1.93
C PRO A 176 4.35 -5.93 2.25
N GLU A 177 3.22 -6.47 2.71
CA GLU A 177 1.97 -5.72 2.91
C GLU A 177 2.16 -4.40 3.70
N ASP A 178 3.29 -4.25 4.39
CA ASP A 178 3.71 -3.13 5.24
C ASP A 178 3.91 -1.77 4.55
N ILE A 179 4.56 -1.67 3.37
CA ILE A 179 4.94 -0.34 2.82
C ILE A 179 3.74 0.42 2.25
N GLY A 180 2.84 -0.32 1.58
CA GLY A 180 1.57 0.25 1.09
C GLY A 180 0.66 0.68 2.24
N LYS A 181 0.67 -0.06 3.36
CA LYS A 181 -0.03 0.30 4.59
C LYS A 181 0.58 1.54 5.25
N MET A 182 1.90 1.69 5.29
CA MET A 182 2.57 2.86 5.88
C MET A 182 2.21 4.17 5.17
N ILE A 183 2.21 4.19 3.83
CA ILE A 183 1.84 5.39 3.07
C ILE A 183 0.34 5.71 3.25
N ALA A 184 -0.51 4.68 3.27
CA ALA A 184 -1.94 4.85 3.54
C ALA A 184 -2.22 5.32 4.97
N GLN A 185 -1.45 4.84 5.95
CA GLN A 185 -1.56 5.20 7.36
C GLN A 185 -1.12 6.65 7.59
N GLN A 186 0.00 7.07 7.00
CA GLN A 186 0.47 8.46 7.07
C GLN A 186 -0.58 9.43 6.48
N ILE A 187 -1.15 9.08 5.32
CA ILE A 187 -2.23 9.85 4.70
C ILE A 187 -3.51 9.86 5.58
N MET A 188 -3.79 8.78 6.32
CA MET A 188 -4.96 8.70 7.21
C MET A 188 -4.78 9.42 8.54
N ASP A 189 -3.59 9.38 9.14
CA ASP A 189 -3.27 10.10 10.38
C ASP A 189 -3.36 11.62 10.15
N ASP A 190 -2.92 12.06 8.96
CA ASP A 190 -3.05 13.42 8.45
C ASP A 190 -4.53 13.83 8.29
N ILE A 191 -5.37 12.95 7.73
CA ILE A 191 -6.83 13.17 7.62
C ILE A 191 -7.50 13.20 9.00
N GLN A 192 -7.07 12.36 9.96
CA GLN A 192 -7.66 12.29 11.29
C GLN A 192 -7.38 13.55 12.13
N SER A 193 -6.19 14.13 12.03
CA SER A 193 -5.85 15.37 12.74
C SER A 193 -6.80 16.54 12.37
N SER A 194 -7.36 16.52 11.16
CA SER A 194 -8.32 17.51 10.66
C SER A 194 -9.79 17.26 11.04
N GLN A 195 -10.15 16.06 11.53
CA GLN A 195 -11.56 15.65 11.72
C GLN A 195 -11.99 15.28 13.16
N ILE A 196 -11.11 15.38 14.16
CA ILE A 196 -11.44 15.07 15.58
C ILE A 196 -12.40 16.11 16.23
N GLY A 197 -12.95 17.03 15.45
CA GLY A 197 -13.92 18.03 15.87
C GLY A 197 -15.39 17.69 15.65
N ASN A 198 -15.85 16.43 15.53
CA ASN A 198 -17.27 16.05 15.73
C ASN A 198 -17.53 14.56 15.42
N ALA A 199 -17.83 13.74 16.44
CA ALA A 199 -18.85 12.67 16.42
C ALA A 199 -18.61 11.67 17.58
N LYS A 200 -19.14 12.00 18.76
CA LYS A 200 -19.57 10.98 19.72
C LYS A 200 -21.09 10.95 19.68
N ASN A 201 -21.68 9.83 19.26
CA ASN A 201 -22.83 9.15 19.86
C ASN A 201 -23.47 8.18 18.86
N GLY A 202 -23.53 6.89 19.21
CA GLY A 202 -24.43 5.96 18.53
C GLY A 202 -24.06 4.48 18.52
N ALA A 203 -23.54 3.90 19.61
CA ALA A 203 -23.41 2.44 19.70
C ALA A 203 -24.58 1.85 20.51
N GLY A 204 -25.54 1.25 19.80
CA GLY A 204 -26.65 0.51 20.36
C GLY A 204 -26.21 -0.88 20.86
N ALA A 205 -26.65 -1.22 22.07
CA ALA A 205 -26.28 -2.44 22.78
C ALA A 205 -26.90 -3.71 22.15
N HIS A 206 -26.05 -4.70 21.86
CA HIS A 206 -26.50 -6.07 21.55
C HIS A 206 -26.94 -6.79 22.83
N ALA A 207 -28.22 -7.18 22.87
CA ALA A 207 -28.80 -7.96 23.95
C ALA A 207 -28.43 -9.45 23.82
N ASN A 208 -27.87 -10.00 24.90
CA ASN A 208 -27.41 -11.38 25.01
C ASN A 208 -28.60 -12.33 25.31
N GLY A 209 -29.05 -13.08 24.29
CA GLY A 209 -30.12 -14.08 24.41
C GLY A 209 -29.61 -15.47 24.81
N LYS A 210 -30.18 -16.06 25.86
CA LYS A 210 -29.89 -17.42 26.36
C LYS A 210 -30.10 -18.50 25.30
N LYS A 211 -29.09 -19.36 25.08
CA LYS A 211 -29.16 -20.58 24.25
C LYS A 211 -30.11 -21.63 24.85
N GLY A 212 -31.27 -21.81 24.23
CA GLY A 212 -32.08 -23.03 24.33
C GLY A 212 -31.62 -24.09 23.32
N LYS A 213 -31.98 -25.37 23.54
CA LYS A 213 -31.66 -26.51 22.66
C LYS A 213 -32.00 -26.20 21.19
N ALA A 214 -31.05 -26.41 20.28
CA ALA A 214 -31.26 -26.24 18.85
C ALA A 214 -32.31 -27.25 18.32
N PRO A 215 -33.37 -26.81 17.65
CA PRO A 215 -34.38 -27.69 17.05
C PRO A 215 -33.88 -28.41 15.79
N GLU A 216 -34.46 -29.58 15.49
CA GLU A 216 -34.00 -30.51 14.46
C GLU A 216 -34.13 -29.99 13.01
N ALA A 217 -33.10 -30.26 12.20
CA ALA A 217 -33.05 -29.97 10.78
C ALA A 217 -34.17 -30.70 10.01
N GLY A 218 -34.71 -30.08 8.95
CA GLY A 218 -35.80 -30.67 8.18
C GLY A 218 -37.21 -30.33 8.69
N THR A 219 -37.33 -29.67 9.83
CA THR A 219 -38.62 -29.24 10.40
C THR A 219 -39.25 -28.15 9.53
N VAL A 220 -40.48 -28.37 9.07
CA VAL A 220 -41.24 -27.38 8.29
C VAL A 220 -41.81 -26.30 9.22
N ILE A 221 -41.48 -25.05 8.95
CA ILE A 221 -41.97 -23.87 9.66
C ILE A 221 -43.24 -23.34 8.98
N LEU A 222 -43.19 -23.16 7.67
CA LEU A 222 -44.28 -22.62 6.85
C LEU A 222 -44.49 -23.47 5.61
N GLY A 223 -45.74 -23.57 5.14
CA GLY A 223 -46.05 -24.24 3.88
C GLY A 223 -45.87 -25.76 3.94
N ARG A 224 -45.27 -26.31 2.88
CA ARG A 224 -44.99 -27.72 2.60
C ARG A 224 -43.51 -28.02 2.76
N LYS A 225 -43.16 -29.31 2.86
CA LYS A 225 -41.76 -29.75 2.79
C LYS A 225 -41.14 -29.31 1.46
N ILE A 226 -39.95 -28.72 1.53
CA ILE A 226 -39.17 -28.34 0.35
C ILE A 226 -38.30 -29.55 -0.02
N SER A 227 -38.33 -29.92 -1.30
CA SER A 227 -37.49 -30.96 -1.91
C SER A 227 -36.86 -30.35 -3.16
N GLY A 228 -35.53 -30.25 -3.19
CA GLY A 228 -34.77 -29.58 -4.23
C GLY A 228 -33.51 -28.96 -3.64
N GLU A 229 -32.47 -28.82 -4.45
CA GLU A 229 -31.23 -28.14 -4.04
C GLU A 229 -31.43 -26.62 -4.09
N PRO A 230 -31.06 -25.88 -3.03
CA PRO A 230 -31.07 -24.43 -3.06
C PRO A 230 -30.09 -23.87 -4.09
N MET A 231 -30.49 -22.84 -4.82
CA MET A 231 -29.59 -22.04 -5.64
C MET A 231 -28.85 -21.01 -4.77
N LYS A 232 -27.69 -20.53 -5.25
CA LYS A 232 -26.93 -19.47 -4.57
C LYS A 232 -27.66 -18.14 -4.67
N LEU A 233 -27.57 -17.33 -3.61
CA LEU A 233 -28.24 -16.03 -3.56
C LEU A 233 -27.73 -15.05 -4.62
N GLN A 234 -26.43 -15.06 -4.92
CA GLN A 234 -25.84 -14.25 -6.01
C GLN A 234 -26.45 -14.51 -7.40
N ASP A 235 -27.09 -15.68 -7.60
CA ASP A 235 -27.67 -16.07 -8.88
C ASP A 235 -29.14 -15.60 -9.00
N VAL A 236 -29.72 -15.04 -7.93
CA VAL A 236 -31.10 -14.51 -7.88
C VAL A 236 -31.08 -13.04 -8.30
N ILE A 237 -30.94 -12.80 -9.59
CA ILE A 237 -30.72 -11.44 -10.15
C ILE A 237 -32.03 -10.77 -10.59
N ASP A 238 -32.99 -11.56 -11.08
CA ASP A 238 -34.25 -11.09 -11.66
C ASP A 238 -35.49 -11.59 -10.89
N GLU A 239 -36.67 -11.07 -11.26
CA GLU A 239 -37.94 -11.59 -10.74
C GLU A 239 -38.17 -13.03 -11.20
N GLU A 240 -38.32 -13.93 -10.24
CA GLU A 240 -38.56 -15.34 -10.48
C GLU A 240 -39.82 -15.82 -9.76
N LYS A 241 -40.65 -16.60 -10.47
CA LYS A 241 -41.90 -17.11 -9.91
C LYS A 241 -41.67 -18.10 -8.77
N GLN A 242 -40.58 -18.85 -8.81
CA GLN A 242 -40.29 -19.86 -7.81
C GLN A 242 -38.79 -20.17 -7.75
N VAL A 243 -38.14 -19.72 -6.69
CA VAL A 243 -36.76 -20.03 -6.32
C VAL A 243 -36.74 -20.86 -5.03
N ILE A 244 -35.69 -21.65 -4.86
CA ILE A 244 -35.35 -22.30 -3.59
C ILE A 244 -34.01 -21.72 -3.17
N VAL A 245 -33.96 -21.04 -2.03
CA VAL A 245 -32.74 -20.42 -1.50
C VAL A 245 -32.55 -20.86 -0.06
N SER A 246 -31.31 -20.83 0.42
CA SER A 246 -30.99 -21.13 1.81
C SER A 246 -30.00 -20.13 2.38
N GLY A 247 -30.05 -19.86 3.67
CA GLY A 247 -29.11 -18.95 4.31
C GLY A 247 -29.30 -18.82 5.81
N GLU A 248 -28.29 -18.25 6.47
CA GLU A 248 -28.32 -17.86 7.87
C GLU A 248 -29.12 -16.55 8.03
N VAL A 249 -30.08 -16.55 8.95
CA VAL A 249 -30.86 -15.35 9.27
C VAL A 249 -29.99 -14.40 10.10
N PHE A 250 -29.64 -13.24 9.56
CA PHE A 250 -28.83 -12.25 10.30
C PHE A 250 -29.62 -11.02 10.76
N SER A 251 -30.83 -10.82 10.21
CA SER A 251 -31.75 -9.74 10.60
C SER A 251 -33.20 -10.24 10.62
N LYS A 252 -33.99 -9.72 11.56
CA LYS A 252 -35.42 -10.04 11.68
C LYS A 252 -36.20 -8.88 12.34
N ASP A 253 -37.19 -8.35 11.64
CA ASP A 253 -38.12 -7.32 12.09
C ASP A 253 -39.57 -7.83 12.03
N VAL A 254 -40.40 -7.44 13.01
CA VAL A 254 -41.78 -7.90 13.13
C VAL A 254 -42.69 -6.69 13.33
N ARG A 255 -43.66 -6.51 12.44
CA ARG A 255 -44.62 -5.39 12.50
C ARG A 255 -46.05 -5.89 12.55
N ASP A 256 -46.82 -5.38 13.49
CA ASP A 256 -48.27 -5.59 13.56
C ASP A 256 -48.99 -4.79 12.48
N LEU A 257 -49.83 -5.45 11.68
CA LEU A 257 -50.67 -4.81 10.67
C LEU A 257 -52.05 -4.49 11.23
N ARG A 258 -52.71 -3.46 10.67
CA ARG A 258 -54.09 -3.06 11.02
C ARG A 258 -55.11 -4.18 10.85
N THR A 259 -54.79 -5.20 10.05
CA THR A 259 -55.62 -6.38 9.80
C THR A 259 -55.51 -7.45 10.90
N GLY A 260 -54.66 -7.25 11.91
CA GLY A 260 -54.36 -8.23 12.96
C GLY A 260 -53.34 -9.30 12.55
N ARG A 261 -52.84 -9.26 11.30
CA ARG A 261 -51.72 -10.09 10.83
C ARG A 261 -50.39 -9.45 11.25
N LYS A 262 -49.33 -10.25 11.38
CA LYS A 262 -47.96 -9.72 11.53
C LYS A 262 -47.21 -9.82 10.22
N LEU A 263 -46.49 -8.78 9.84
CA LEU A 263 -45.49 -8.83 8.78
C LEU A 263 -44.15 -9.14 9.44
N ILE A 264 -43.57 -10.28 9.09
CA ILE A 264 -42.23 -10.68 9.49
C ILE A 264 -41.33 -10.43 8.29
N THR A 265 -40.38 -9.52 8.45
CA THR A 265 -39.32 -9.25 7.47
C THR A 265 -38.04 -9.82 8.05
N PHE A 266 -37.32 -10.63 7.29
CA PHE A 266 -36.03 -11.19 7.73
C PHE A 266 -35.07 -11.25 6.56
N GLU A 267 -33.77 -11.20 6.84
CA GLU A 267 -32.74 -11.23 5.82
C GLU A 267 -31.90 -12.50 6.02
N ILE A 268 -31.62 -13.18 4.91
CA ILE A 268 -30.80 -14.39 4.88
C ILE A 268 -29.58 -14.17 4.00
N THR A 269 -28.45 -14.78 4.38
CA THR A 269 -27.23 -14.84 3.56
C THR A 269 -26.70 -16.26 3.49
N ASP A 270 -26.18 -16.65 2.32
CA ASP A 270 -25.42 -17.88 2.12
C ASP A 270 -23.90 -17.63 2.07
N GLY A 271 -23.47 -16.39 2.35
CA GLY A 271 -22.09 -15.93 2.24
C GLY A 271 -21.69 -15.45 0.83
N THR A 272 -22.49 -15.73 -0.19
CA THR A 272 -22.28 -15.21 -1.56
C THR A 272 -23.05 -13.93 -1.83
N ASP A 273 -24.29 -13.83 -1.33
CA ASP A 273 -25.10 -12.61 -1.35
C ASP A 273 -26.12 -12.64 -0.19
N SER A 274 -27.03 -11.67 -0.14
CA SER A 274 -28.12 -11.57 0.84
C SER A 274 -29.44 -11.21 0.17
N ILE A 275 -30.55 -11.73 0.68
CA ILE A 275 -31.89 -11.36 0.21
C ILE A 275 -32.85 -11.13 1.38
N ALA A 276 -33.65 -10.08 1.29
CA ALA A 276 -34.75 -9.85 2.21
C ALA A 276 -35.93 -10.78 1.88
N ALA A 277 -36.57 -11.32 2.90
CA ALA A 277 -37.74 -12.17 2.80
C ALA A 277 -38.89 -11.62 3.65
N LYS A 278 -40.11 -11.64 3.08
CA LYS A 278 -41.31 -11.12 3.75
C LYS A 278 -42.39 -12.18 3.86
N VAL A 279 -42.86 -12.41 5.09
CA VAL A 279 -43.96 -13.32 5.36
C VAL A 279 -45.03 -12.65 6.19
N PHE A 280 -46.27 -12.89 5.81
CA PHE A 280 -47.43 -12.45 6.55
C PHE A 280 -47.93 -13.58 7.45
N GLU A 281 -47.66 -13.47 8.75
CA GLU A 281 -48.19 -14.35 9.77
C GLU A 281 -49.71 -14.16 9.93
N GLU A 282 -50.44 -15.27 9.98
CA GLU A 282 -51.85 -15.28 10.32
C GLU A 282 -52.06 -15.63 11.80
N PRO A 283 -53.05 -15.03 12.50
CA PRO A 283 -53.30 -15.31 13.92
C PRO A 283 -53.50 -16.79 14.26
N LYS A 284 -53.99 -17.59 13.29
CA LYS A 284 -54.25 -19.02 13.46
C LYS A 284 -52.99 -19.89 13.27
N ARG A 285 -51.93 -19.35 12.69
CA ARG A 285 -50.68 -20.06 12.39
C ARG A 285 -49.49 -19.15 12.71
N PRO A 286 -49.18 -18.95 14.00
CA PRO A 286 -48.03 -18.15 14.40
C PRO A 286 -46.74 -18.86 13.96
N ILE A 287 -45.84 -18.10 13.35
CA ILE A 287 -44.52 -18.57 12.90
C ILE A 287 -43.38 -17.69 13.42
N ASN A 288 -43.69 -16.56 14.04
CA ASN A 288 -42.68 -15.64 14.56
C ASN A 288 -41.72 -16.34 15.51
N ASP A 289 -42.21 -17.10 16.47
CA ASP A 289 -41.34 -17.75 17.46
C ASP A 289 -40.72 -19.06 16.94
N ALA A 290 -40.97 -19.43 15.67
CA ALA A 290 -40.48 -20.66 15.09
C ALA A 290 -39.02 -20.56 14.63
N PHE A 291 -38.44 -19.37 14.49
CA PHE A 291 -37.03 -19.13 14.15
C PHE A 291 -36.51 -17.78 14.67
N ALA A 292 -35.20 -17.66 14.84
CA ALA A 292 -34.52 -16.47 15.34
C ALA A 292 -33.27 -16.10 14.50
N VAL A 293 -32.66 -14.95 14.79
CA VAL A 293 -31.34 -14.58 14.25
C VAL A 293 -30.31 -15.65 14.63
N GLY A 294 -29.53 -16.09 13.65
CA GLY A 294 -28.59 -17.22 13.72
C GLY A 294 -29.17 -18.57 13.31
N ASP A 295 -30.48 -18.69 13.07
CA ASP A 295 -31.06 -19.92 12.49
C ASP A 295 -30.76 -20.00 10.99
N PHE A 296 -30.51 -21.21 10.50
CA PHE A 296 -30.35 -21.48 9.06
C PHE A 296 -31.67 -21.97 8.47
N LEU A 297 -32.13 -21.32 7.40
CA LEU A 297 -33.42 -21.59 6.77
C LEU A 297 -33.27 -22.01 5.32
N ILE A 298 -34.19 -22.84 4.84
CA ILE A 298 -34.44 -23.08 3.42
C ILE A 298 -35.82 -22.51 3.11
N CYS A 299 -35.87 -21.62 2.12
CA CYS A 299 -37.05 -20.87 1.73
C CYS A 299 -37.38 -21.16 0.27
N ARG A 300 -38.66 -21.45 -0.02
CA ARG A 300 -39.16 -21.58 -1.39
C ARG A 300 -40.28 -20.58 -1.62
N GLY A 301 -40.15 -19.79 -2.67
CA GLY A 301 -41.15 -18.79 -3.04
C GLY A 301 -40.75 -17.99 -4.25
N SER A 302 -41.49 -16.91 -4.53
CA SER A 302 -41.18 -16.03 -5.65
C SER A 302 -40.24 -14.91 -5.22
N ALA A 303 -39.21 -14.62 -6.01
CA ALA A 303 -38.44 -13.38 -5.92
C ALA A 303 -39.17 -12.30 -6.72
N GLN A 304 -39.58 -11.21 -6.07
CA GLN A 304 -40.36 -10.14 -6.67
C GLN A 304 -39.75 -8.79 -6.32
N PHE A 305 -39.79 -7.83 -7.25
CA PHE A 305 -39.30 -6.49 -6.99
C PHE A 305 -40.30 -5.74 -6.10
N ASP A 306 -39.90 -5.46 -4.86
CA ASP A 306 -40.73 -4.71 -3.93
C ASP A 306 -40.51 -3.20 -4.17
N ARG A 307 -41.54 -2.54 -4.70
CA ARG A 307 -41.51 -1.10 -5.00
C ARG A 307 -41.43 -0.19 -3.77
N PHE A 308 -41.69 -0.71 -2.57
CA PHE A 308 -41.56 0.08 -1.35
C PHE A 308 -40.10 0.14 -0.88
N THR A 309 -39.40 -0.99 -0.94
CA THR A 309 -37.96 -1.05 -0.59
C THR A 309 -37.05 -0.79 -1.78
N ASN A 310 -37.58 -0.85 -3.01
CA ASN A 310 -36.84 -0.83 -4.27
C ASN A 310 -35.78 -1.95 -4.37
N GLU A 311 -36.11 -3.12 -3.84
CA GLU A 311 -35.21 -4.27 -3.76
C GLU A 311 -35.93 -5.55 -4.19
N LEU A 312 -35.16 -6.49 -4.74
CA LEU A 312 -35.66 -7.84 -4.99
C LEU A 312 -35.90 -8.53 -3.64
N THR A 313 -37.15 -8.90 -3.37
CA THR A 313 -37.58 -9.48 -2.10
C THR A 313 -38.16 -10.86 -2.34
N LEU A 314 -37.74 -11.82 -1.52
CA LEU A 314 -38.32 -13.15 -1.50
C LEU A 314 -39.69 -13.13 -0.80
N MET A 315 -40.69 -13.68 -1.46
CA MET A 315 -42.01 -13.96 -0.89
C MET A 315 -42.16 -15.48 -0.69
N PRO A 316 -41.64 -16.04 0.42
CA PRO A 316 -41.63 -17.49 0.62
C PRO A 316 -43.04 -18.01 0.94
N ASN A 317 -43.45 -19.03 0.20
CA ASN A 317 -44.65 -19.81 0.48
C ASN A 317 -44.35 -20.97 1.44
N ASP A 318 -43.10 -21.44 1.42
CA ASP A 318 -42.62 -22.54 2.24
C ASP A 318 -41.31 -22.15 2.93
N ILE A 319 -41.17 -22.48 4.21
CA ILE A 319 -39.97 -22.27 5.01
C ILE A 319 -39.73 -23.55 5.81
N MET A 320 -38.50 -24.05 5.81
CA MET A 320 -38.08 -25.14 6.67
C MET A 320 -36.73 -24.82 7.32
N ARG A 321 -36.47 -25.45 8.47
CA ARG A 321 -35.15 -25.41 9.09
C ARG A 321 -34.15 -26.15 8.21
N GLY A 322 -33.15 -25.43 7.75
CA GLY A 322 -32.00 -26.01 7.09
C GLY A 322 -30.94 -26.43 8.09
N GLN A 323 -29.92 -27.12 7.58
CA GLN A 323 -28.66 -27.29 8.27
C GLN A 323 -27.64 -26.45 7.53
N MET A 324 -26.90 -25.64 8.26
CA MET A 324 -25.77 -24.93 7.68
C MET A 324 -24.69 -25.98 7.42
N GLU A 325 -24.42 -26.28 6.15
CA GLU A 325 -23.15 -26.90 5.76
C GLU A 325 -22.07 -25.80 5.82
N LYS A 326 -21.74 -25.35 7.02
CA LYS A 326 -20.51 -24.58 7.21
C LYS A 326 -19.39 -25.59 7.00
N GLU A 327 -18.74 -25.54 5.85
CA GLU A 327 -17.43 -26.18 5.68
C GLU A 327 -16.45 -25.46 6.61
N GLU A 328 -16.49 -25.79 7.90
CA GLU A 328 -15.52 -25.29 8.85
C GLU A 328 -14.17 -25.88 8.47
N ARG A 329 -13.20 -24.99 8.20
CA ARG A 329 -11.83 -25.41 7.97
C ARG A 329 -11.35 -26.18 9.20
N VAL A 330 -10.87 -27.40 8.99
CA VAL A 330 -10.31 -28.25 10.05
C VAL A 330 -8.79 -28.34 9.92
N ASP A 331 -8.09 -28.29 11.05
CA ASP A 331 -6.67 -28.61 11.12
C ASP A 331 -6.51 -30.12 11.34
N VAL A 332 -6.13 -30.84 10.29
CA VAL A 332 -5.87 -32.30 10.31
C VAL A 332 -4.41 -32.66 10.58
N SER A 333 -3.54 -31.67 10.79
CA SER A 333 -2.11 -31.91 11.00
C SER A 333 -1.89 -32.64 12.34
N PRO A 334 -1.00 -33.65 12.40
CA PRO A 334 -0.61 -34.26 13.67
C PRO A 334 0.16 -33.28 14.56
N GLU A 335 0.95 -32.39 13.96
CA GLU A 335 1.69 -31.33 14.64
C GLU A 335 0.95 -30.01 14.48
N LYS A 336 0.52 -29.41 15.60
CA LYS A 336 -0.30 -28.21 15.60
C LYS A 336 0.56 -26.94 15.47
N ARG A 337 0.20 -26.09 14.51
CA ARG A 337 0.81 -24.77 14.30
C ARG A 337 0.51 -23.84 15.48
N VAL A 338 1.41 -22.89 15.72
CA VAL A 338 1.15 -21.70 16.55
C VAL A 338 1.16 -20.49 15.63
N GLU A 339 0.09 -19.70 15.65
CA GLU A 339 0.07 -18.40 14.97
C GLU A 339 0.85 -17.38 15.80
N LEU A 340 1.78 -16.66 15.16
CA LEU A 340 2.69 -15.72 15.80
C LEU A 340 2.49 -14.28 15.34
N HIS A 341 1.66 -14.05 14.32
CA HIS A 341 1.34 -12.73 13.80
C HIS A 341 -0.15 -12.69 13.49
N LEU A 342 -0.91 -11.91 14.27
CA LEU A 342 -2.35 -11.80 14.11
C LEU A 342 -2.87 -10.44 14.57
N HIS A 343 -3.71 -9.85 13.72
CA HIS A 343 -4.44 -8.63 13.98
C HIS A 343 -5.89 -8.92 14.39
N THR A 344 -6.40 -8.10 15.30
CA THR A 344 -7.77 -8.11 15.79
C THR A 344 -8.47 -6.81 15.39
N GLN A 345 -9.76 -6.68 15.67
CA GLN A 345 -10.52 -5.44 15.48
C GLN A 345 -9.90 -4.19 16.16
N MET A 346 -8.92 -4.38 17.07
CA MET A 346 -8.18 -3.28 17.68
C MET A 346 -7.06 -2.72 16.80
N SER A 347 -6.62 -3.45 15.77
CA SER A 347 -5.88 -2.86 14.64
C SER A 347 -6.85 -1.98 13.84
N ALA A 348 -6.79 -0.68 14.11
CA ALA A 348 -7.77 0.29 13.61
C ALA A 348 -7.88 0.25 12.07
N MET A 349 -9.11 0.07 11.57
CA MET A 349 -9.46 0.06 10.14
C MET A 349 -8.73 -0.99 9.28
N ASP A 350 -8.01 -1.93 9.88
CA ASP A 350 -7.23 -2.94 9.15
C ASP A 350 -7.84 -4.34 9.29
N ALA A 351 -8.16 -4.77 10.52
CA ALA A 351 -8.60 -6.14 10.77
C ALA A 351 -10.07 -6.24 11.24
N LEU A 352 -10.76 -7.28 10.76
CA LEU A 352 -12.17 -7.55 11.08
C LEU A 352 -12.33 -8.61 12.18
N CYS A 353 -11.24 -9.25 12.59
CA CYS A 353 -11.27 -10.43 13.45
C CYS A 353 -11.54 -10.09 14.92
N ASP A 354 -12.64 -10.60 15.48
CA ASP A 354 -12.92 -10.52 16.92
C ASP A 354 -11.98 -11.47 17.68
N VAL A 355 -11.25 -10.94 18.67
CA VAL A 355 -10.23 -11.68 19.42
C VAL A 355 -10.78 -12.92 20.13
N LYS A 356 -12.04 -12.89 20.61
CA LYS A 356 -12.67 -14.03 21.28
C LYS A 356 -12.98 -15.15 20.30
N GLN A 357 -13.41 -14.80 19.08
CA GLN A 357 -13.66 -15.76 18.01
C GLN A 357 -12.37 -16.42 17.53
N VAL A 358 -11.33 -15.63 17.31
CA VAL A 358 -10.01 -16.11 16.89
C VAL A 358 -9.43 -17.09 17.91
N VAL A 359 -9.45 -16.73 19.20
CA VAL A 359 -8.95 -17.60 20.28
C VAL A 359 -9.77 -18.89 20.37
N SER A 360 -11.10 -18.81 20.19
CA SER A 360 -11.96 -19.99 20.14
C SER A 360 -11.64 -20.89 18.95
N GLN A 361 -11.31 -20.31 17.78
CA GLN A 361 -10.95 -21.06 16.58
C GLN A 361 -9.60 -21.78 16.75
N ALA A 362 -8.59 -21.11 17.30
CA ALA A 362 -7.30 -21.72 17.57
C ALA A 362 -7.41 -22.88 18.56
N ALA A 363 -8.25 -22.74 19.60
CA ALA A 363 -8.57 -23.83 20.50
C ALA A 363 -9.29 -24.99 19.79
N ALA A 364 -10.23 -24.71 18.88
CA ALA A 364 -10.92 -25.73 18.08
C ALA A 364 -9.96 -26.51 17.15
N TRP A 365 -8.93 -25.84 16.61
CA TRP A 365 -7.86 -26.47 15.83
C TRP A 365 -6.83 -27.22 16.70
N GLY A 366 -6.92 -27.11 18.02
CA GLY A 366 -5.99 -27.74 18.95
C GLY A 366 -4.62 -27.06 19.02
N GLN A 367 -4.52 -25.79 18.60
CA GLN A 367 -3.28 -25.04 18.70
C GLN A 367 -2.88 -24.85 20.18
N PRO A 368 -1.61 -25.04 20.56
CA PRO A 368 -1.19 -24.93 21.95
C PRO A 368 -1.06 -23.48 22.42
N ALA A 369 -0.88 -22.55 21.48
CA ALA A 369 -0.75 -21.12 21.75
C ALA A 369 -1.20 -20.29 20.53
N ILE A 370 -1.44 -19.00 20.75
CA ILE A 370 -1.71 -18.01 19.71
C ILE A 370 -1.17 -16.63 20.14
N ALA A 371 -0.52 -15.92 19.21
CA ALA A 371 -0.09 -14.53 19.43
C ALA A 371 -1.14 -13.52 18.98
N ILE A 372 -1.17 -12.39 19.68
CA ILE A 372 -1.94 -11.20 19.32
C ILE A 372 -0.95 -10.06 19.13
N THR A 373 -0.92 -9.46 17.95
CA THR A 373 0.08 -8.47 17.51
C THR A 373 -0.60 -7.33 16.75
N ASP A 374 -1.51 -6.61 17.41
CA ASP A 374 -2.19 -5.47 16.79
C ASP A 374 -1.20 -4.34 16.42
N HIS A 375 -1.59 -3.53 15.45
CA HIS A 375 -0.83 -2.41 14.90
C HIS A 375 -0.61 -1.29 15.94
N GLY A 376 0.61 -1.17 16.47
CA GLY A 376 1.00 -0.10 17.39
C GLY A 376 0.23 -0.04 18.71
N VAL A 377 -0.64 -1.01 18.99
CA VAL A 377 -1.55 -1.02 20.14
C VAL A 377 -1.65 -2.40 20.79
N VAL A 378 -2.15 -2.43 22.02
CA VAL A 378 -2.34 -3.65 22.83
C VAL A 378 -3.73 -3.72 23.47
N GLN A 379 -4.71 -3.05 22.86
CA GLN A 379 -6.05 -2.86 23.44
C GLN A 379 -6.86 -4.16 23.54
N SER A 380 -6.54 -5.16 22.71
CA SER A 380 -7.19 -6.47 22.70
C SER A 380 -6.77 -7.37 23.86
N PHE A 381 -5.73 -7.02 24.62
CA PHE A 381 -5.13 -7.87 25.65
C PHE A 381 -6.11 -8.33 26.75
N PRO A 382 -6.98 -7.48 27.32
CA PRO A 382 -7.91 -7.93 28.35
C PRO A 382 -8.88 -9.00 27.85
N ASP A 383 -9.45 -8.80 26.66
CA ASP A 383 -10.37 -9.76 26.04
C ASP A 383 -9.65 -11.04 25.61
N ALA A 384 -8.42 -10.92 25.09
CA ALA A 384 -7.58 -12.07 24.74
C ALA A 384 -7.26 -12.92 25.97
N TYR A 385 -6.91 -12.29 27.09
CA TYR A 385 -6.59 -12.97 28.35
C TYR A 385 -7.79 -13.79 28.86
N ASP A 386 -8.98 -13.18 28.90
CA ASP A 386 -10.20 -13.85 29.34
C ASP A 386 -10.59 -15.00 28.41
N ALA A 387 -10.46 -14.80 27.09
CA ALA A 387 -10.72 -15.84 26.10
C ALA A 387 -9.72 -17.01 26.22
N GLY A 388 -8.43 -16.71 26.37
CA GLY A 388 -7.37 -17.71 26.53
C GLY A 388 -7.61 -18.58 27.76
N LYS A 389 -7.95 -17.96 28.90
CA LYS A 389 -8.30 -18.67 30.13
C LYS A 389 -9.55 -19.55 29.97
N LYS A 390 -10.57 -19.04 29.28
CA LYS A 390 -11.83 -19.78 29.03
C LYS A 390 -11.62 -21.00 28.15
N HIS A 391 -10.78 -20.89 27.13
CA HIS A 391 -10.57 -21.93 26.12
C HIS A 391 -9.34 -22.81 26.38
N GLY A 392 -8.53 -22.51 27.41
CA GLY A 392 -7.37 -23.31 27.80
C GLY A 392 -6.19 -23.20 26.85
N ILE A 393 -6.09 -22.10 26.09
CA ILE A 393 -5.02 -21.83 25.12
C ILE A 393 -4.09 -20.74 25.65
N LYS A 394 -2.78 -20.91 25.43
CA LYS A 394 -1.78 -19.92 25.83
C LYS A 394 -1.82 -18.70 24.89
N ILE A 395 -2.05 -17.52 25.44
CA ILE A 395 -1.94 -16.27 24.68
C ILE A 395 -0.49 -15.77 24.73
N ILE A 396 0.05 -15.37 23.59
CA ILE A 396 1.33 -14.67 23.44
C ILE A 396 0.98 -13.20 23.21
N PHE A 397 1.19 -12.38 24.23
CA PHE A 397 0.91 -10.94 24.17
C PHE A 397 2.04 -10.25 23.43
N GLY A 398 1.76 -9.75 22.23
CA GLY A 398 2.69 -9.02 21.38
C GLY A 398 2.10 -7.72 20.87
N MET A 399 2.88 -7.01 20.06
CA MET A 399 2.49 -5.79 19.39
C MET A 399 3.31 -5.72 18.11
N GLU A 400 2.68 -5.34 17.02
CA GLU A 400 3.43 -4.95 15.83
C GLU A 400 3.83 -3.49 15.98
N GLY A 401 5.11 -3.27 16.32
CA GLY A 401 5.66 -1.94 16.55
C GLY A 401 6.17 -1.31 15.28
N TYR A 402 5.84 -0.04 15.07
CA TYR A 402 6.45 0.78 14.03
C TYR A 402 7.83 1.24 14.48
N MET A 403 8.86 0.92 13.71
CA MET A 403 10.22 1.41 13.93
C MET A 403 10.62 2.34 12.80
N VAL A 404 11.29 3.43 13.17
CA VAL A 404 11.92 4.36 12.23
C VAL A 404 13.42 4.37 12.53
N ASP A 405 14.24 4.44 11.49
CA ASP A 405 15.69 4.56 11.66
C ASP A 405 16.06 5.90 12.27
N ASP A 406 16.99 5.90 13.23
CA ASP A 406 17.45 7.08 13.97
C ASP A 406 18.07 8.19 13.07
N GLN A 407 18.35 7.91 11.79
CA GLN A 407 19.28 8.67 10.95
C GLN A 407 18.64 9.49 9.82
N SER A 408 17.41 9.95 9.98
CA SER A 408 17.01 11.13 9.19
C SER A 408 17.78 12.33 9.72
N MET A 409 18.75 12.85 8.95
CA MET A 409 19.47 14.09 9.32
C MET A 409 18.49 15.27 9.38
N ILE A 410 18.04 15.61 10.59
CA ILE A 410 17.19 16.79 10.85
C ILE A 410 17.99 18.09 10.66
N VAL A 411 19.32 18.01 10.80
CA VAL A 411 20.25 19.12 10.61
C VAL A 411 21.21 18.77 9.49
N SER A 412 21.30 19.65 8.49
CA SER A 412 22.30 19.58 7.42
C SER A 412 23.15 20.85 7.41
N GLY A 413 24.43 20.73 7.06
CA GLY A 413 25.39 21.83 7.04
C GLY A 413 26.39 21.82 8.20
N GLU A 414 27.37 22.73 8.14
CA GLU A 414 28.41 22.92 9.17
C GLU A 414 28.18 24.27 9.88
N ALA A 415 28.29 24.28 11.21
CA ALA A 415 28.24 25.50 12.01
C ALA A 415 29.29 25.43 13.13
N ASP A 416 30.00 26.53 13.36
CA ASP A 416 31.03 26.62 14.40
C ASP A 416 30.40 26.91 15.76
N GLY A 417 30.46 25.97 16.71
CA GLY A 417 30.07 26.17 18.12
C GLY A 417 28.82 25.37 18.55
N LEU A 418 28.36 25.61 19.77
CA LEU A 418 27.16 24.93 20.32
C LEU A 418 25.89 25.55 19.73
N PHE A 419 24.88 24.72 19.41
CA PHE A 419 23.59 25.17 18.85
C PHE A 419 22.92 26.27 19.69
N GLN A 420 23.05 26.19 21.02
CA GLN A 420 22.48 27.15 21.97
C GLN A 420 23.11 28.55 21.87
N GLU A 421 24.30 28.65 21.28
CA GLU A 421 25.07 29.89 21.12
C GLU A 421 24.91 30.48 19.70
N GLN A 422 24.22 29.77 18.80
CA GLN A 422 24.00 30.21 17.43
C GLN A 422 22.81 31.20 17.34
N GLU A 423 22.93 32.12 16.39
CA GLU A 423 21.84 32.98 15.96
C GLU A 423 21.27 32.42 14.66
N PHE A 424 19.99 32.07 14.65
CA PHE A 424 19.34 31.43 13.51
C PHE A 424 17.93 31.98 13.28
N VAL A 425 17.36 31.68 12.11
CA VAL A 425 15.99 32.03 11.76
C VAL A 425 15.21 30.73 11.62
N ALA A 426 14.12 30.60 12.39
CA ALA A 426 13.17 29.51 12.22
C ALA A 426 12.06 29.99 11.27
N PHE A 427 11.81 29.22 10.22
CA PHE A 427 10.70 29.45 9.31
C PHE A 427 9.52 28.58 9.73
N ASP A 428 8.36 29.19 9.83
CA ASP A 428 7.08 28.53 9.96
C ASP A 428 6.39 28.60 8.60
N LEU A 429 5.98 27.44 8.08
CA LEU A 429 5.39 27.34 6.74
C LEU A 429 3.98 26.80 6.86
N GLU A 430 3.01 27.58 6.41
CA GLU A 430 1.64 27.08 6.23
C GLU A 430 1.51 26.57 4.79
N THR A 431 0.92 25.40 4.64
CA THR A 431 0.80 24.69 3.37
C THR A 431 -0.64 24.27 3.11
N THR A 432 -0.98 23.97 1.86
CA THR A 432 -2.33 23.47 1.50
C THR A 432 -2.61 22.05 2.03
N GLY A 433 -1.58 21.34 2.53
CA GLY A 433 -1.62 19.98 3.07
C GLY A 433 -0.25 19.57 3.64
N LEU A 434 -0.07 18.31 4.03
CA LEU A 434 1.12 17.85 4.76
C LEU A 434 2.22 17.25 3.86
N SER A 435 1.97 17.13 2.55
CA SER A 435 2.91 16.59 1.58
C SER A 435 3.80 17.68 0.99
N TYR A 436 5.08 17.69 1.36
CA TYR A 436 6.08 18.61 0.81
C TYR A 436 6.31 18.46 -0.72
N MET A 437 5.84 17.37 -1.32
CA MET A 437 5.99 17.08 -2.75
C MET A 437 4.85 17.60 -3.62
N THR A 438 3.64 17.70 -3.06
CA THR A 438 2.42 17.98 -3.83
C THR A 438 1.67 19.21 -3.37
N ASP A 439 1.89 19.64 -2.13
CA ASP A 439 1.14 20.74 -1.52
C ASP A 439 1.92 22.05 -1.63
N GLU A 440 1.19 23.14 -1.81
CA GLU A 440 1.75 24.47 -2.04
C GLU A 440 1.93 25.23 -0.72
N ILE A 441 2.99 26.05 -0.62
CA ILE A 441 3.19 26.99 0.49
C ILE A 441 2.25 28.18 0.32
N ILE A 442 1.45 28.47 1.34
CA ILE A 442 0.47 29.56 1.34
C ILE A 442 0.89 30.73 2.24
N GLU A 443 1.66 30.48 3.30
CA GLU A 443 2.19 31.51 4.19
C GLU A 443 3.59 31.13 4.66
N ILE A 444 4.43 32.15 4.87
CA ILE A 444 5.76 32.01 5.45
C ILE A 444 5.85 32.98 6.61
N GLY A 445 5.94 32.45 7.83
CA GLY A 445 6.36 33.20 9.00
C GLY A 445 7.84 32.96 9.27
N ALA A 446 8.55 33.96 9.79
CA ALA A 446 9.92 33.75 10.24
C ALA A 446 10.21 34.43 11.58
N VAL A 447 10.93 33.73 12.44
CA VAL A 447 11.39 34.27 13.73
C VAL A 447 12.89 34.14 13.86
N ARG A 448 13.55 35.23 14.24
CA ARG A 448 14.98 35.21 14.54
C ARG A 448 15.19 34.86 16.01
N ILE A 449 16.00 33.85 16.26
CA ILE A 449 16.28 33.31 17.59
C ILE A 449 17.76 33.50 17.90
N LYS A 450 18.04 34.03 19.10
CA LYS A 450 19.40 34.20 19.64
C LYS A 450 19.39 33.95 21.15
N ASP A 451 20.37 33.21 21.65
CA ASP A 451 20.50 32.84 23.07
C ASP A 451 19.24 32.16 23.63
N GLY A 452 18.57 31.34 22.80
CA GLY A 452 17.33 30.65 23.17
C GLY A 452 16.08 31.54 23.29
N ALA A 453 16.14 32.80 22.84
CA ALA A 453 15.00 33.72 22.87
C ALA A 453 14.69 34.31 21.48
N ILE A 454 13.41 34.49 21.18
CA ILE A 454 12.95 35.19 19.97
C ILE A 454 13.34 36.67 20.07
N LYS A 455 14.00 37.18 19.04
CA LYS A 455 14.47 38.57 18.95
C LYS A 455 13.64 39.40 18.00
N ASP A 456 13.26 38.83 16.85
CA ASP A 456 12.51 39.52 15.80
C ASP A 456 11.49 38.58 15.16
N TYR A 457 10.42 39.18 14.61
CA TYR A 457 9.38 38.54 13.82
C TYR A 457 9.39 39.15 12.41
N PHE A 458 9.23 38.32 11.38
CA PHE A 458 9.25 38.71 9.97
C PHE A 458 8.04 38.15 9.24
#